data_AF-A0A2K6S770-F1
#
_entry.id   AF-A0A2K6S770-F1
#
_cell.length_a   1.000
_cell.length_b   1.000
_cell.length_c   1.000
_cell.angle_alpha   90.00
_cell.angle_beta   90.00
_cell.angle_gamma   90.00
#
_symmetry.space_group_name_H-M   'P 1'
#
loop_
_entity.id
_entity.type
_entity.pdbx_description
1 polymer ?
#
loop_
_entity_poly.entity_id
_entity_poly.type
_entity_poly.pdbx_seq_one_letter_code
_entity_poly.pdbx_strand_id
1 'polypeptide(L)' 'MLVKTGFHHYSGNNIELGTRVCILAIIDPGDSDIVRSMPEQTGGK' A
#
# COMPACT_ATOMS: atom_id res chain seq x y z
N MET A 1 18.78 7.07 1.12
CA MET A 1 18.08 6.30 0.07
C MET A 1 16.65 6.82 0.01
N LEU A 2 16.25 7.51 -1.06
CA LEU A 2 14.85 7.92 -1.26
C LEU A 2 14.11 6.70 -1.83
N VAL A 3 13.26 6.06 -1.02
CA VAL A 3 12.42 4.96 -1.48
C VAL A 3 11.15 5.55 -2.10
N LYS A 4 10.75 5.07 -3.29
CA LYS A 4 9.45 5.45 -3.89
C LYS A 4 8.35 4.82 -3.05
N THR A 5 7.69 5.59 -2.19
CA THR A 5 6.53 5.10 -1.44
C THR A 5 5.27 5.24 -2.29
N GLY A 6 4.84 4.15 -2.93
CA GLY A 6 3.56 4.09 -3.64
C GLY A 6 2.38 4.18 -2.66
N PHE A 7 1.30 4.86 -3.07
CA PHE A 7 0.03 4.84 -2.36
C PHE A 7 -0.94 3.94 -3.12
N HIS A 8 -1.56 2.99 -2.41
CA HIS A 8 -2.58 2.12 -2.97
C HIS A 8 -3.92 2.43 -2.31
N HIS A 9 -4.92 2.80 -3.12
CA HIS A 9 -6.27 2.99 -2.64
C HIS A 9 -6.97 1.63 -2.58
N TYR A 10 -7.35 1.19 -1.38
CA TYR A 10 -8.20 0.03 -1.24
C TYR A 10 -9.62 0.38 -1.67
N SER A 11 -10.17 -0.35 -2.65
CA SER A 11 -11.48 -0.07 -3.24
C SER A 11 -12.66 -0.53 -2.37
N GLY A 12 -12.44 -1.38 -1.37
CA GLY A 12 -13.48 -1.91 -0.47
C GLY A 12 -13.64 -1.07 0.81
N ASN A 13 -14.53 -1.50 1.70
CA ASN A 13 -14.71 -0.84 2.99
C ASN A 13 -13.78 -1.40 4.08
N ASN A 14 -13.46 -0.61 5.11
CA ASN A 14 -12.59 -1.00 6.22
C ASN A 14 -13.17 -2.16 7.09
N ILE A 15 -14.46 -2.43 7.00
CA ILE A 15 -15.08 -3.60 7.64
C ILE A 15 -14.67 -4.89 6.92
N GLU A 16 -14.67 -4.89 5.59
CA GLU A 16 -14.29 -6.06 4.79
C GLU A 16 -12.79 -6.33 4.85
N LEU A 17 -11.99 -5.27 5.02
CA LEU A 17 -10.55 -5.38 5.26
C LEU A 17 -10.23 -6.04 6.63
N GLY A 18 -11.22 -6.16 7.53
CA GLY A 18 -11.05 -6.74 8.86
C GLY A 18 -10.45 -5.79 9.90
N THR A 19 -10.20 -4.53 9.55
CA THR A 19 -9.62 -3.51 10.44
C THR A 19 -10.24 -2.14 10.19
N ARG A 20 -10.77 -1.48 11.23
CA ARG A 20 -11.39 -0.14 11.15
C ARG A 20 -10.34 0.97 11.13
N VAL A 21 -9.52 1.03 10.07
CA VAL A 21 -8.46 2.03 9.90
C VAL A 21 -8.69 2.88 8.65
N CYS A 22 -8.26 4.14 8.71
CA CYS A 22 -8.33 5.06 7.57
C CYS A 22 -7.11 4.95 6.64
N ILE A 23 -5.94 4.66 7.22
CA ILE A 23 -4.64 4.61 6.52
C ILE A 23 -3.80 3.51 7.18
N LEU A 24 -3.09 2.73 6.36
CA LEU A 24 -2.14 1.71 6.80
C LEU A 24 -0.76 2.00 6.19
N ALA A 25 0.30 1.85 6.98
CA ALA A 25 1.68 1.95 6.53
C ALA A 25 2.36 0.59 6.70
N ILE A 26 3.06 0.14 5.66
CA ILE A 26 3.87 -1.08 5.71
C ILE A 26 5.28 -0.68 6.14
N ILE A 27 5.63 -1.02 7.38
CA ILE A 27 6.95 -0.69 7.94
C ILE A 27 7.95 -1.80 7.63
N ASP A 28 7.51 -3.06 7.73
CA ASP A 28 8.27 -4.24 7.34
C ASP A 28 7.32 -5.22 6.65
N PRO A 29 7.57 -5.58 5.38
CA PRO A 29 6.76 -6.56 4.66
C PRO A 29 7.15 -8.01 4.98
N GLY A 30 8.34 -8.27 5.56
CA GLY A 30 8.91 -9.61 5.65
C GLY A 30 8.96 -10.30 4.28
N ASP A 31 8.46 -11.54 4.22
CA ASP A 31 8.30 -12.32 2.98
C ASP A 31 6.97 -12.03 2.24
N SER A 32 6.17 -11.08 2.73
CA SER A 32 4.89 -10.75 2.11
C SER A 32 5.10 -10.06 0.76
N ASP A 33 4.39 -10.53 -0.24
CA ASP A 33 4.39 -10.03 -1.61
C ASP A 33 3.58 -8.72 -1.79
N ILE A 34 3.12 -8.11 -0.70
CA ILE A 34 2.28 -6.90 -0.68
C ILE A 34 2.92 -5.69 -1.36
N VAL A 35 4.25 -5.54 -1.31
CA VAL A 35 4.96 -4.44 -1.98
C VAL A 35 4.97 -4.61 -3.50
N ARG A 36 4.92 -5.85 -4.00
CA ARG A 36 4.86 -6.14 -5.44
C ARG A 36 3.51 -5.74 -6.05
N SER A 37 2.45 -5.79 -5.26
CA SER A 37 1.10 -5.41 -5.68
C SER A 37 0.84 -3.90 -5.64
N MET A 38 1.76 -3.11 -5.07
CA MET A 38 1.64 -1.65 -5.12
C MET A 38 1.83 -1.16 -6.55
N PRO A 39 0.94 -0.28 -7.07
CA PRO A 39 1.14 0.29 -8.40
C PRO A 39 2.44 1.10 -8.43
N GLU A 40 3.25 0.92 -9.48
CA GLU A 40 4.39 1.79 -9.71
C GLU A 40 3.90 3.23 -9.86
N GLN A 41 4.51 4.15 -9.11
CA GLN A 41 4.35 5.57 -9.42
C GLN A 41 5.01 5.84 -10.76
N THR A 42 4.21 5.81 -11.82
CA THR A 42 4.52 6.47 -13.09
C THR A 42 4.46 7.96 -12.82
N GLY A 43 5.59 8.53 -12.40
CA GLY A 43 5.78 9.97 -12.39
C GLY A 43 5.70 10.45 -13.83
N GLY A 44 4.58 11.10 -14.18
CA GLY A 44 4.42 11.77 -15.46
C GLY A 44 5.55 12.77 -15.68
N LYS A 45 6.04 12.81 -16.92
CA LYS A 45 6.48 14.06 -17.53
C LYS A 45 5.33 14.56 -18.38
#